data_AF-A0A3N6N8P2-F1
#
_entry.id   AF-A0A3N6N8P2-F1
#
_cell.length_a   1.000
_cell.length_b   1.000
_cell.length_c   1.000
_cell.angle_alpha   90.00
_cell.angle_beta   90.00
_cell.angle_gamma   90.00
#
_symmetry.space_group_name_H-M   'P 1'
#
loop_
_entity.id
_entity.type
_entity.pdbx_description
1 polymer ?
#
loop_
_entity_poly.entity_id
_entity_poly.type
_entity_poly.pdbx_seq_one_letter_code
_entity_poly.pdbx_strand_id
1 'polypeptide(L)' 'MEQEFYQGLAHRVRNIAEKADPFTRRRLLDLAKRYDAKGGQTSRPAATERPLPTPRTTPPASIFSGPGEA' A
#
# COMPACT_ATOMS: atom_id res chain seq x y z
N MET A 1 6.01 20.80 11.60
CA MET A 1 7.03 20.75 10.54
C MET A 1 6.68 19.75 9.44
N GLU A 2 6.80 18.42 9.63
CA GLU A 2 6.58 17.48 8.51
C GLU A 2 5.11 17.44 8.02
N GLN A 3 4.16 17.58 8.94
CA GLN A 3 2.74 17.62 8.57
C GLN A 3 2.37 18.86 7.72
N GLU A 4 2.88 20.04 8.08
CA GLU A 4 2.65 21.29 7.34
C GLU A 4 3.31 21.23 5.96
N PHE A 5 4.47 20.56 5.85
CA PHE A 5 5.13 20.32 4.58
C PHE A 5 4.26 19.48 3.64
N TYR A 6 3.68 18.38 4.12
CA TYR A 6 2.77 17.56 3.32
C TYR A 6 1.46 18.28 2.97
N GLN A 7 0.91 19.09 3.87
CA GLN A 7 -0.25 19.93 3.57
C GLN A 7 0.05 20.96 2.48
N GLY A 8 1.22 21.61 2.53
CA GLY A 8 1.67 22.54 1.50
C GLY A 8 1.84 21.86 0.13
N LEU A 9 2.38 20.64 0.10
CA LEU A 9 2.48 19.82 -1.11
C LEU A 9 1.09 19.45 -1.65
N ALA A 10 0.19 18.96 -0.80
CA ALA A 10 -1.17 18.60 -1.20
C ALA A 10 -1.90 19.79 -1.84
N HIS A 11 -1.79 20.98 -1.22
CA HIS A 11 -2.38 22.20 -1.74
C HIS A 11 -1.80 22.59 -3.10
N ARG A 12 -0.47 22.58 -3.25
CA ARG A 12 0.18 22.88 -4.54
C ARG A 12 -0.23 21.91 -5.64
N VAL A 13 -0.33 20.61 -5.33
CA VAL A 13 -0.74 19.59 -6.30
C VAL A 13 -2.20 19.79 -6.74
N ARG A 14 -3.11 20.20 -5.84
CA ARG A 14 -4.49 20.55 -6.20
C ARG A 14 -4.53 21.71 -7.19
N ASN A 15 -3.76 22.77 -6.96
CA ASN A 15 -3.68 23.92 -7.85
C ASN A 15 -3.15 23.56 -9.25
N ILE A 16 -2.24 22.59 -9.35
CA ILE A 16 -1.77 22.06 -10.65
C ILE A 16 -2.88 21.24 -11.31
N ALA A 17 -3.58 20.40 -10.54
CA ALA A 17 -4.67 19.56 -11.03
C ALA A 17 -5.83 20.37 -11.63
N GLU A 18 -6.04 21.60 -11.14
CA GLU A 18 -7.06 22.50 -11.70
C GLU A 18 -6.83 22.85 -13.17
N LYS A 19 -5.56 22.92 -13.59
CA LYS A 19 -5.14 23.31 -14.94
C LYS A 19 -4.75 22.12 -15.83
N ALA A 20 -4.75 20.91 -15.27
CA ALA A 20 -4.34 19.70 -15.97
C ALA A 20 -5.47 19.11 -16.82
N ASP A 21 -5.10 18.30 -17.81
CA ASP A 21 -6.04 17.46 -18.54
C ASP A 21 -6.78 16.49 -17.61
N PRO A 22 -7.95 15.94 -18.00
CA PRO A 22 -8.77 15.11 -17.11
C PRO A 22 -8.05 13.88 -16.53
N PHE A 23 -7.14 13.25 -17.29
CA PHE A 23 -6.42 12.06 -16.86
C PHE A 23 -5.37 12.43 -15.81
N THR A 24 -4.56 13.44 -16.11
CA THR A 24 -3.52 13.95 -15.19
C THR A 24 -4.15 14.56 -13.94
N ARG A 25 -5.24 15.32 -14.08
CA ARG A 25 -6.01 15.87 -12.95
C ARG A 25 -6.41 14.79 -11.96
N ARG A 26 -6.98 13.68 -12.44
CA ARG A 26 -7.38 12.57 -11.57
C ARG A 26 -6.18 11.99 -10.82
N ARG A 27 -5.05 11.81 -11.51
CA ARG A 27 -3.82 11.29 -10.90
C ARG A 27 -3.21 12.25 -9.87
N LEU A 28 -3.23 13.55 -10.13
CA LEU A 28 -2.76 14.58 -9.21
C LEU A 28 -3.66 14.70 -7.97
N LEU A 29 -4.98 14.62 -8.14
CA LEU A 29 -5.90 14.62 -6.99
C LEU A 29 -5.68 13.42 -6.08
N ASP A 30 -5.43 12.23 -6.64
CA ASP A 30 -5.09 11.06 -5.84
C ASP A 30 -3.72 11.19 -5.16
N LEU A 31 -2.75 11.87 -5.78
CA LEU A 31 -1.47 12.19 -5.14
C LEU A 31 -1.66 13.16 -3.97
N ALA A 32 -2.47 14.20 -4.12
CA ALA A 32 -2.76 15.16 -3.05
C ALA A 32 -3.38 14.47 -1.82
N LYS A 33 -4.37 13.57 -2.04
CA LYS A 33 -4.97 12.76 -0.96
C LYS A 33 -3.94 11.93 -0.20
N ARG A 34 -2.94 11.37 -0.89
CA ARG A 34 -1.85 10.61 -0.25
C ARG A 34 -0.96 11.50 0.61
N TYR A 35 -0.70 12.74 0.18
CA TYR A 35 0.03 13.70 1.00
C TYR A 35 -0.77 14.13 2.24
N ASP A 36 -2.08 14.39 2.11
CA ASP A 36 -2.92 14.67 3.27
C ASP A 36 -2.92 13.50 4.27
N ALA A 37 -3.04 12.27 3.77
CA ALA A 37 -2.97 11.06 4.59
C ALA A 37 -1.60 10.93 5.27
N LYS A 38 -0.49 11.12 4.54
CA LYS A 38 0.87 11.01 5.10
C LYS A 38 1.17 12.09 6.13
N GLY A 39 0.65 13.31 5.92
CA GLY A 39 0.70 14.39 6.90
C GLY A 39 0.02 13.98 8.21
N GLY A 40 -1.13 13.31 8.14
CA GLY A 40 -1.86 12.80 9.32
C GLY A 40 -1.36 11.48 9.92
N GLN A 41 -0.67 10.65 9.12
CA GLN A 41 -0.24 9.29 9.50
C GLN A 41 1.00 9.24 10.39
N THR A 42 1.75 10.35 10.56
CA THR A 42 2.81 10.38 11.57
C THR A 42 2.26 10.22 13.01
N SER A 43 0.95 10.39 13.20
CA SER A 43 0.26 10.13 14.48
C SER A 43 -0.58 8.84 14.50
N ARG A 44 -0.64 8.07 13.40
CA ARG A 44 -1.44 6.84 13.37
C ARG A 44 -0.88 5.89 12.32
N PRO A 45 -0.39 4.69 12.70
CA PRO A 45 0.12 3.74 11.73
C PRO A 45 -1.01 3.40 10.78
N ALA A 46 -0.77 3.69 9.51
CA ALA A 46 -1.64 3.30 8.42
C ALA A 46 -1.69 1.78 8.41
N ALA A 47 -2.75 1.21 8.97
CA ALA A 47 -3.14 -0.17 8.75
C ALA A 47 -3.55 -0.32 7.27
N THR A 48 -2.55 -0.32 6.39
CA THR A 48 -2.62 -0.98 5.09
C THR A 48 -1.84 -2.29 5.23
N GLU A 49 -2.19 -3.08 6.24
CA GLU A 49 -1.97 -4.52 6.16
C GLU A 49 -3.00 -5.03 5.16
N ARG A 50 -2.56 -5.15 3.91
CA ARG A 50 -3.15 -6.15 3.03
C ARG A 50 -2.97 -7.47 3.77
N PRO A 51 -4.03 -8.21 4.16
CA PRO A 51 -3.83 -9.50 4.77
C PRO A 51 -3.09 -10.37 3.75
N LEU A 52 -1.83 -10.68 4.06
CA LEU A 52 -1.07 -11.71 3.36
C LEU A 52 -1.89 -13.00 3.51
N PRO A 53 -2.24 -13.70 2.41
CA PRO A 53 -2.77 -15.05 2.55
C PRO A 53 -1.62 -15.94 3.07
N THR A 54 -1.60 -16.20 4.37
CA THR A 54 -1.17 -17.50 4.88
C THR A 54 -2.32 -18.49 4.64
N PRO A 55 -2.15 -19.83 4.63
CA PRO A 55 -0.95 -20.65 4.83
C PRO A 55 -0.81 -21.78 3.77
N ARG A 56 0.34 -22.47 3.72
CA ARG A 56 0.42 -23.94 3.54
C ARG A 56 1.87 -24.40 3.65
N THR A 57 2.36 -24.45 4.88
CA THR A 57 3.39 -25.43 5.20
C THR A 57 2.66 -26.70 5.63
N THR A 58 2.65 -27.69 4.76
CA THR A 58 2.40 -29.07 5.17
C THR A 58 3.50 -29.84 4.47
N PRO A 59 4.59 -30.23 5.16
CA PRO A 59 5.56 -31.11 4.55
C PRO A 59 4.83 -32.41 4.20
N PRO A 60 4.98 -32.97 2.99
CA PRO A 60 4.57 -34.35 2.77
C PRO A 60 5.38 -35.19 3.74
N ALA A 61 4.68 -35.86 4.66
CA ALA A 61 5.28 -36.85 5.53
C ALA A 61 6.03 -37.83 4.62
N SER A 62 7.34 -37.93 4.85
CA SER A 62 8.18 -38.97 4.29
C SER A 62 7.64 -40.30 4.80
N ILE A 63 6.84 -40.99 3.98
CA ILE A 63 6.44 -42.37 4.25
C ILE A 63 7.47 -43.25 3.56
N PHE A 64 8.61 -43.39 4.21
CA PHE A 64 9.47 -44.53 3.99
C PHE A 64 8.69 -45.78 4.39
N SER A 65 8.39 -46.64 3.43
CA SER A 65 7.98 -48.02 3.65
C SER A 65 8.38 -48.85 2.42
N GLY A 66 9.58 -49.44 2.45
CA GLY A 66 9.73 -50.81 1.94
C GLY A 66 9.15 -51.79 2.97
N PRO A 67 9.12 -53.13 2.76
CA PRO A 67 9.65 -53.96 1.67
C PRO A 67 8.60 -54.95 1.07
N GLY A 68 8.98 -55.79 0.10
CA GLY A 68 8.22 -56.99 -0.36
C GLY A 68 8.11 -57.07 -1.89
N GLU A 69 9.02 -57.75 -2.59
CA GLU A 69 9.00 -59.20 -2.92
C GLU A 69 7.88 -59.59 -3.92
N ALA A 70 8.29 -59.84 -5.18
CA ALA A 70 7.92 -60.96 -6.07
C ALA A 70 8.58 -60.77 -7.45
#